data_AF-X1U9K5-F1
#
_entry.id   AF-X1U9K5-F1
#
_cell.length_a   1.000
_cell.length_b   1.000
_cell.length_c   1.000
_cell.angle_alpha   90.00
_cell.angle_beta   90.00
_cell.angle_gamma   90.00
#
_symmetry.space_group_name_H-M   'P 1'
#
loop_
_entity.id
_entity.type
_entity.pdbx_description
1 polymer ?
#
loop_
_entity_poly.entity_id
_entity_poly.type
_entity_poly.pdbx_seq_one_letter_code
_entity_poly.pdbx_strand_id
1 'polypeptide(L)'
;MKEHLDIKKILWKPPHGEVFINGHYNLIDKNFDFETKVHELVLDNIIKKFTGKNWNGKLTGEIIAEGSNIGNPVKREIEIKAHLAKSFIKNFDIDSLDADVSYNNKIINLRKMSLYLQGTSINVEGLWGKEKKFYVKSNNFYLSPLLELFGINDVGGYLSMKGTYEEREGKRIVQAKIDYDEPCYKNMKGKNLRAIVNFNIQGENSHLVIKDIDFLNTHLDSLRISIISDTTIKSFSFLSQGKEIYLYSK
;
A
#
# COMPACT_ATOMS: atom_id res chain seq x y z
N MET A 1 40.21 -10.14 21.72
CA MET A 1 39.71 -9.18 20.71
C MET A 1 38.20 -9.16 20.86
N LYS A 2 37.50 -8.01 20.93
CA LYS A 2 36.03 -8.03 21.12
C LYS A 2 35.37 -8.64 19.86
N GLU A 3 34.74 -9.81 20.03
CA GLU A 3 34.14 -10.60 18.93
C GLU A 3 32.78 -10.03 18.46
N HIS A 4 32.21 -9.13 19.26
CA HIS A 4 30.95 -8.46 19.01
C HIS A 4 31.10 -6.95 19.27
N LEU A 5 30.40 -6.16 18.46
CA LEU A 5 30.16 -4.75 18.67
C LEU A 5 28.77 -4.58 19.29
N ASP A 6 28.71 -4.31 20.58
CA ASP A 6 27.47 -3.89 21.26
C ASP A 6 27.15 -2.44 20.86
N ILE A 7 26.04 -2.24 20.17
CA ILE A 7 25.49 -0.90 19.98
C ILE A 7 24.52 -0.65 21.14
N LYS A 8 25.02 0.02 22.18
CA LYS A 8 24.19 0.49 23.30
C LYS A 8 23.99 1.98 23.16
N LYS A 9 22.75 2.39 22.86
CA LYS A 9 22.26 3.75 23.05
C LYS A 9 22.89 4.80 22.13
N ILE A 10 22.70 4.64 20.82
CA ILE A 10 22.80 5.80 19.91
C ILE A 10 21.55 6.63 20.14
N LEU A 11 21.73 7.80 20.77
CA LEU A 11 20.68 8.78 20.97
C LEU A 11 20.81 9.84 19.88
N TRP A 12 19.98 9.75 18.84
CA TRP A 12 19.83 10.89 17.96
C TRP A 12 18.91 11.89 18.67
N LYS A 13 19.43 13.09 18.98
CA LYS A 13 18.73 14.20 19.65
C LYS A 13 19.05 15.52 18.92
N PRO A 14 18.25 16.60 19.09
CA PRO A 14 17.61 17.50 18.10
C PRO A 14 18.44 18.07 16.92
N PRO A 15 17.77 18.65 15.88
CA PRO A 15 16.37 19.14 15.87
C PRO A 15 15.31 18.12 15.44
N HIS A 16 15.67 16.87 15.19
CA HIS A 16 14.81 15.96 14.40
C HIS A 16 14.20 14.78 15.15
N GLY A 17 14.38 14.60 16.46
CA GLY A 17 13.72 13.51 17.19
C GLY A 17 14.55 12.83 18.28
N GLU A 18 14.00 11.76 18.86
CA GLU A 18 14.63 10.83 19.79
C GLU A 18 14.47 9.38 19.27
N VAL A 19 15.59 8.80 18.86
CA VAL A 19 15.68 7.40 18.40
C VAL A 19 16.66 6.67 19.32
N PHE A 20 16.25 5.48 19.78
CA PHE A 20 17.09 4.57 20.55
C PHE A 20 17.36 3.33 19.71
N ILE A 21 18.63 2.98 19.56
CA ILE A 21 19.05 1.74 18.90
C ILE A 21 19.81 0.89 19.92
N ASN A 22 19.37 -0.35 20.07
CA ASN A 22 20.04 -1.38 20.86
C ASN A 22 20.28 -2.60 19.98
N GLY A 23 21.42 -3.26 20.15
CA GLY A 23 21.68 -4.51 19.45
C GLY A 23 23.15 -4.87 19.40
N HIS A 24 23.46 -5.88 18.61
CA HIS A 24 24.80 -6.40 18.50
C HIS A 24 25.15 -6.72 17.05
N TYR A 25 26.42 -6.52 16.70
CA TYR A 25 27.00 -6.96 15.43
C TYR A 25 28.14 -7.92 15.72
N ASN A 26 28.03 -9.16 15.27
CA ASN A 26 29.10 -10.15 15.36
C ASN A 26 30.08 -9.92 14.20
N LEU A 27 31.33 -9.59 14.52
CA LEU A 27 32.36 -9.25 13.53
C LEU A 27 32.88 -10.47 12.75
N ILE A 28 32.77 -11.66 13.34
CA ILE A 28 33.26 -12.92 12.78
C ILE A 28 32.20 -13.48 11.81
N ASP A 29 30.99 -13.68 12.33
CA ASP A 29 29.90 -14.30 11.57
C ASP A 29 29.17 -13.29 10.67
N LYS A 30 29.44 -11.99 10.85
CA LYS A 30 28.80 -10.88 10.13
C LYS A 30 27.27 -10.90 10.25
N ASN A 31 26.81 -11.32 11.43
CA ASN A 31 25.42 -11.34 11.84
C ASN A 31 25.10 -10.10 12.66
N PHE A 32 23.85 -9.65 12.60
CA PHE A 32 23.38 -8.53 13.40
C PHE A 32 21.95 -8.76 13.88
N ASP A 33 21.64 -8.11 14.98
CA ASP A 33 20.29 -7.95 15.51
C ASP A 33 20.22 -6.56 16.12
N PHE A 34 19.29 -5.76 15.62
CA PHE A 34 19.04 -4.39 16.03
C PHE A 34 17.57 -4.18 16.33
N GLU A 35 17.30 -3.70 17.54
CA GLU A 35 16.01 -3.15 17.95
C GLU A 35 16.13 -1.62 17.99
N THR A 36 15.27 -0.95 17.24
CA THR A 36 15.18 0.51 17.18
C THR A 36 13.84 0.96 17.74
N LYS A 37 13.84 1.76 18.81
CA LYS A 37 12.66 2.46 19.33
C LYS A 37 12.70 3.92 18.94
N VAL A 38 11.72 4.34 18.15
CA VAL A 38 11.52 5.73 17.73
C VAL A 38 10.48 6.36 18.64
N HIS A 39 10.91 7.23 19.55
CA HIS A 39 9.99 7.98 20.41
C HIS A 39 9.37 9.16 19.65
N GLU A 40 10.18 9.86 18.86
CA GLU A 40 9.73 10.88 17.92
C GLU A 40 10.78 11.00 16.83
N LEU A 41 10.38 11.00 15.56
CA LEU A 41 11.26 11.33 14.45
C LEU A 41 10.54 12.26 13.47
N VAL A 42 11.07 13.47 13.30
CA VAL A 42 10.59 14.49 12.37
C VAL A 42 11.13 14.15 10.96
N LEU A 43 10.21 13.88 10.03
CA LEU A 43 10.51 13.37 8.69
C LEU A 43 10.73 14.47 7.65
N ASP A 44 10.58 15.74 8.03
CA ASP A 44 10.43 16.88 7.12
C ASP A 44 11.58 17.01 6.10
N ASN A 45 12.81 16.75 6.54
CA ASN A 45 14.00 16.80 5.70
C ASN A 45 14.26 15.51 4.92
N ILE A 46 13.78 14.36 5.40
CA ILE A 46 13.99 13.05 4.76
C ILE A 46 13.06 12.95 3.55
N ILE A 47 11.77 13.18 3.74
CA ILE A 47 10.77 13.04 2.68
C ILE A 47 10.96 14.09 1.59
N LYS A 48 11.36 15.32 1.96
CA LYS A 48 11.71 16.36 1.00
C LYS A 48 12.82 15.93 0.04
N LYS A 49 13.84 15.22 0.54
CA LYS A 49 14.94 14.71 -0.30
C LYS A 49 14.46 13.66 -1.30
N PHE A 50 13.47 12.85 -0.95
CA PHE A 50 12.94 11.80 -1.83
C PHE A 50 11.88 12.32 -2.81
N THR A 51 11.02 13.26 -2.38
CA THR A 51 9.82 13.66 -3.13
C THR A 51 9.89 15.07 -3.71
N GLY A 52 10.89 15.88 -3.32
CA GLY A 52 11.00 17.29 -3.68
C GLY A 52 9.95 18.20 -3.03
N LYS A 53 9.03 17.66 -2.22
CA LYS A 53 7.95 18.39 -1.58
C LYS A 53 8.28 18.63 -0.10
N ASN A 54 7.96 19.80 0.44
CA ASN A 54 8.01 20.03 1.89
C ASN A 54 6.88 19.26 2.55
N TRP A 55 7.22 18.32 3.44
CA TRP A 55 6.27 17.50 4.19
C TRP A 55 6.52 17.77 5.66
N ASN A 56 5.44 17.85 6.44
CA ASN A 56 5.55 17.82 7.89
C ASN A 56 5.13 16.41 8.32
N GLY A 57 6.00 15.72 9.04
CA GLY A 57 5.67 14.41 9.53
C GLY A 57 6.43 13.98 10.76
N LYS A 58 5.77 13.20 11.61
CA LYS A 58 6.34 12.62 12.82
C LYS A 58 6.14 11.12 12.78
N LEU A 59 7.14 10.35 13.17
CA LEU A 59 7.08 8.89 13.27
C LEU A 59 7.36 8.46 14.70
N THR A 60 6.52 7.56 15.22
CA THR A 60 6.71 6.88 16.50
C THR A 60 6.50 5.39 16.31
N GLY A 61 7.30 4.56 16.96
CA GLY A 61 7.19 3.11 16.82
C GLY A 61 8.48 2.36 17.08
N GLU A 62 8.48 1.11 16.66
CA GLU A 62 9.58 0.17 16.84
C GLU A 62 9.93 -0.49 15.50
N ILE A 63 11.21 -0.66 15.24
CA ILE A 63 11.75 -1.36 14.08
C ILE A 63 12.74 -2.39 14.60
N ILE A 64 12.48 -3.65 14.33
CA ILE A 64 13.36 -4.77 14.62
C ILE A 64 13.97 -5.21 13.29
N ALA A 65 15.28 -5.29 13.24
CA ALA A 65 16.02 -5.75 12.07
C ALA A 65 17.06 -6.78 12.48
N GLU A 66 16.98 -7.95 11.88
CA GLU A 66 17.92 -9.05 12.07
C GLU A 66 18.55 -9.40 10.73
N GLY A 67 19.79 -9.91 10.75
CA GLY A 67 20.35 -10.43 9.52
C GLY A 67 21.62 -11.24 9.69
N SER A 68 21.90 -12.04 8.68
CA SER A 68 23.02 -12.96 8.63
C SER A 68 23.80 -12.78 7.33
N ASN A 69 25.07 -13.20 7.33
CA ASN A 69 25.90 -13.25 6.13
C ASN A 69 26.04 -11.89 5.39
N ILE A 70 26.01 -10.75 6.09
CA ILE A 70 25.88 -9.43 5.46
C ILE A 70 27.02 -9.10 4.49
N GLY A 71 28.22 -9.62 4.76
CA GLY A 71 29.38 -9.48 3.89
C GLY A 71 29.31 -10.27 2.57
N ASN A 72 28.32 -11.15 2.40
CA ASN A 72 28.14 -11.95 1.19
C ASN A 72 26.82 -11.60 0.48
N PRO A 73 26.84 -10.83 -0.62
CA PRO A 73 25.64 -10.43 -1.34
C PRO A 73 24.74 -11.58 -1.83
N VAL A 74 25.29 -12.79 -1.98
CA VAL A 74 24.56 -13.97 -2.48
C VAL A 74 23.84 -14.70 -1.35
N LYS A 75 24.46 -14.83 -0.17
CA LYS A 75 23.93 -15.56 0.98
C LYS A 75 23.29 -14.67 2.04
N ARG A 76 23.29 -13.35 1.83
CA ARG A 76 22.77 -12.37 2.78
C ARG A 76 21.30 -12.62 3.05
N GLU A 77 20.97 -12.66 4.33
CA GLU A 77 19.60 -12.73 4.82
C GLU A 77 19.34 -11.54 5.74
N ILE A 78 18.22 -10.86 5.55
CA ILE A 78 17.77 -9.74 6.39
C ILE A 78 16.29 -9.92 6.65
N GLU A 79 15.84 -9.76 7.89
CA GLU A 79 14.44 -9.63 8.25
C GLU A 79 14.23 -8.27 8.92
N ILE A 80 13.16 -7.57 8.55
CA ILE A 80 12.79 -6.27 9.11
C ILE A 80 11.31 -6.32 9.47
N LYS A 81 11.01 -6.10 10.73
CA LYS A 81 9.66 -5.94 11.27
C LYS A 81 9.52 -4.53 11.81
N ALA A 82 8.56 -3.78 11.30
CA ALA A 82 8.27 -2.44 11.75
C ALA A 82 6.84 -2.38 12.31
N HIS A 83 6.70 -1.77 13.47
CA HIS A 83 5.43 -1.38 14.06
C HIS A 83 5.47 0.12 14.35
N LEU A 84 4.81 0.92 13.53
CA LEU A 84 4.68 2.35 13.73
C LEU A 84 3.33 2.62 14.39
N ALA A 85 3.34 3.21 15.58
CA ALA A 85 2.15 3.36 16.42
C ALA A 85 1.44 4.71 16.29
N LYS A 86 2.06 5.66 15.59
CA LYS A 86 1.45 6.91 15.13
C LYS A 86 2.38 7.55 14.12
N SER A 87 1.84 7.99 13.00
CA SER A 87 2.56 8.84 12.07
C SER A 87 1.67 9.94 11.52
N PHE A 88 2.24 11.13 11.35
CA PHE A 88 1.58 12.19 10.60
C PHE A 88 2.34 12.42 9.32
N ILE A 89 1.61 12.57 8.23
CA ILE A 89 2.11 13.00 6.93
C ILE A 89 1.09 14.02 6.44
N LYS A 90 1.45 15.29 6.22
CA LYS A 90 0.59 16.34 5.60
C LYS A 90 -0.86 15.93 5.26
N ASN A 91 -1.83 16.30 6.11
CA ASN A 91 -3.27 16.00 5.99
C ASN A 91 -3.64 14.49 6.03
N PHE A 92 -2.72 13.65 6.47
CA PHE A 92 -2.85 12.20 6.54
C PHE A 92 -2.29 11.70 7.87
N ASP A 93 -3.19 11.51 8.82
CA ASP A 93 -2.87 10.87 10.11
C ASP A 93 -2.94 9.36 9.96
N ILE A 94 -1.84 8.70 10.30
CA ILE A 94 -1.71 7.26 10.39
C ILE A 94 -1.81 6.85 11.85
N ASP A 95 -2.80 6.03 12.17
CA ASP A 95 -2.91 5.45 13.51
C ASP A 95 -1.82 4.41 13.70
N SER A 96 -1.66 3.48 12.76
CA SER A 96 -0.53 2.56 12.79
C SER A 96 -0.15 1.99 11.43
N LEU A 97 1.11 1.58 11.32
CA LEU A 97 1.65 0.82 10.20
C LEU A 97 2.44 -0.37 10.72
N ASP A 98 2.00 -1.57 10.39
CA ASP A 98 2.78 -2.79 10.54
C ASP A 98 3.39 -3.20 9.21
N ALA A 99 4.67 -3.56 9.18
CA ALA A 99 5.32 -4.11 8.01
C ALA A 99 6.28 -5.24 8.39
N ASP A 100 6.26 -6.31 7.60
CA ASP A 100 7.20 -7.44 7.69
C ASP A 100 7.80 -7.66 6.31
N VAL A 101 9.11 -7.43 6.20
CA VAL A 101 9.89 -7.56 4.97
C VAL A 101 11.10 -8.45 5.24
N SER A 102 11.34 -9.42 4.37
CA SER A 102 12.60 -10.16 4.37
C SER A 102 13.34 -10.05 3.05
N TYR A 103 14.65 -10.17 3.11
CA TYR A 103 15.54 -10.29 1.96
C TYR A 103 16.34 -11.57 2.13
N ASN A 104 16.24 -12.48 1.16
CA ASN A 104 17.05 -13.70 1.12
C ASN A 104 17.31 -14.06 -0.35
N ASN A 105 18.49 -14.57 -0.69
CA ASN A 105 18.82 -15.04 -2.05
C ASN A 105 18.54 -13.99 -3.14
N LYS A 106 18.85 -12.71 -2.87
CA LYS A 106 18.59 -11.56 -3.76
C LYS A 106 17.12 -11.24 -4.01
N ILE A 107 16.23 -11.76 -3.19
CA ILE A 107 14.79 -11.63 -3.32
C ILE A 107 14.24 -10.86 -2.12
N ILE A 108 13.54 -9.75 -2.37
CA ILE A 108 12.77 -9.02 -1.35
C ILE A 108 11.37 -9.63 -1.27
N ASN A 109 10.98 -10.08 -0.08
CA ASN A 109 9.67 -10.62 0.24
C ASN A 109 8.96 -9.68 1.19
N LEU A 110 7.95 -8.98 0.70
CA LEU A 110 6.96 -8.33 1.57
C LEU A 110 6.00 -9.40 2.08
N ARG A 111 6.10 -9.75 3.38
CA ARG A 111 5.24 -10.75 4.03
C ARG A 111 3.90 -10.15 4.42
N LYS A 112 3.94 -8.97 5.03
CA LYS A 112 2.77 -8.26 5.53
C LYS A 112 2.98 -6.75 5.49
N MET A 113 1.93 -6.02 5.19
CA MET A 113 1.81 -4.58 5.41
C MET A 113 0.38 -4.26 5.84
N SER A 114 0.18 -3.71 7.03
CA SER A 114 -1.13 -3.29 7.54
C SER A 114 -1.08 -1.82 7.89
N LEU A 115 -1.90 -1.01 7.22
CA LEU A 115 -2.05 0.42 7.47
C LEU A 115 -3.43 0.68 8.08
N TYR A 116 -3.47 1.42 9.19
CA TYR A 116 -4.69 1.78 9.91
C TYR A 116 -4.82 3.30 10.00
N LEU A 117 -6.00 3.82 9.66
CA LEU A 117 -6.33 5.25 9.74
C LEU A 117 -7.78 5.44 10.19
N GLN A 118 -8.01 6.11 11.32
CA GLN A 118 -9.30 6.61 11.78
C GLN A 118 -10.46 5.60 11.60
N GLY A 119 -10.26 4.35 12.02
CA GLY A 119 -11.26 3.27 11.91
C GLY A 119 -11.32 2.56 10.55
N THR A 120 -10.42 2.90 9.63
CA THR A 120 -10.25 2.30 8.30
C THR A 120 -8.93 1.52 8.24
N SER A 121 -8.82 0.57 7.29
CA SER A 121 -7.56 -0.15 7.10
C SER A 121 -7.33 -0.62 5.67
N ILE A 122 -6.05 -0.77 5.32
CA ILE A 122 -5.57 -1.54 4.17
C ILE A 122 -4.57 -2.57 4.70
N ASN A 123 -4.79 -3.83 4.35
CA ASN A 123 -3.92 -4.94 4.69
C ASN A 123 -3.45 -5.61 3.40
N VAL A 124 -2.15 -5.84 3.30
CA VAL A 124 -1.50 -6.59 2.23
C VAL A 124 -0.74 -7.73 2.88
N GLU A 125 -1.00 -8.96 2.46
CA GLU A 125 -0.32 -10.15 2.97
C GLU A 125 0.09 -11.04 1.80
N GLY A 126 1.29 -11.59 1.81
CA GLY A 126 1.75 -12.39 0.68
C GLY A 126 3.21 -12.78 0.75
N LEU A 127 3.69 -13.53 -0.24
CA LEU A 127 5.09 -13.87 -0.40
C LEU A 127 5.53 -13.43 -1.79
N TRP A 128 5.71 -12.12 -1.96
CA TRP A 128 5.95 -11.52 -3.28
C TRP A 128 7.19 -12.08 -3.98
N GLY A 129 8.31 -12.13 -3.29
CA GLY A 129 9.57 -12.48 -3.92
C GLY A 129 9.70 -13.97 -4.26
N LYS A 130 9.10 -14.86 -3.45
CA LYS A 130 9.20 -16.32 -3.61
C LYS A 130 8.03 -16.92 -4.39
N GLU A 131 6.81 -16.55 -4.04
CA GLU A 131 5.59 -17.13 -4.60
C GLU A 131 4.89 -16.19 -5.59
N LYS A 132 5.37 -14.95 -5.72
CA LYS A 132 4.75 -13.90 -6.55
C LYS A 132 3.25 -13.81 -6.31
N LYS A 133 2.85 -13.96 -5.05
CA LYS A 133 1.46 -14.03 -4.61
C LYS A 133 1.22 -13.05 -3.48
N PHE A 134 0.14 -12.28 -3.59
CA PHE A 134 -0.32 -11.44 -2.49
C PHE A 134 -1.84 -11.31 -2.48
N TYR A 135 -2.34 -11.01 -1.29
CA TYR A 135 -3.71 -10.73 -0.97
C TYR A 135 -3.79 -9.29 -0.45
N VAL A 136 -4.78 -8.55 -0.91
CA VAL A 136 -5.09 -7.22 -0.40
C VAL A 136 -6.50 -7.20 0.13
N LYS A 137 -6.68 -6.59 1.30
CA LYS A 137 -7.98 -6.33 1.90
C LYS A 137 -8.02 -4.92 2.46
N SER A 138 -8.95 -4.10 1.98
CA SER A 138 -9.29 -2.83 2.60
C SER A 138 -10.71 -2.86 3.15
N ASN A 139 -10.94 -2.06 4.19
CA ASN A 139 -12.27 -1.85 4.74
C ASN A 139 -12.52 -0.35 4.89
N ASN A 140 -13.54 0.14 4.18
CA ASN A 140 -14.02 1.53 4.21
C ASN A 140 -12.88 2.55 4.16
N PHE A 141 -11.89 2.32 3.31
CA PHE A 141 -10.68 3.13 3.28
C PHE A 141 -10.92 4.44 2.53
N TYR A 142 -10.78 5.56 3.23
CA TYR A 142 -10.91 6.88 2.62
C TYR A 142 -9.62 7.24 1.88
N LEU A 143 -9.62 7.06 0.55
CA LEU A 143 -8.42 7.15 -0.27
C LEU A 143 -7.97 8.60 -0.57
N SER A 144 -8.87 9.58 -0.42
CA SER A 144 -8.65 10.97 -0.80
C SER A 144 -7.38 11.60 -0.23
N PRO A 145 -7.07 11.47 1.07
CA PRO A 145 -5.86 12.04 1.64
C PRO A 145 -4.58 11.50 0.97
N LEU A 146 -4.56 10.21 0.60
CA LEU A 146 -3.43 9.65 -0.14
C LEU A 146 -3.33 10.24 -1.56
N LEU A 147 -4.45 10.43 -2.23
CA LEU A 147 -4.49 11.01 -3.58
C LEU A 147 -4.06 12.48 -3.60
N GLU A 148 -4.39 13.25 -2.56
CA GLU A 148 -3.94 14.63 -2.38
C GLU A 148 -2.40 14.72 -2.30
N LEU A 149 -1.73 13.73 -1.71
CA LEU A 149 -0.25 13.67 -1.69
C LEU A 149 0.35 13.62 -3.10
N PHE A 150 -0.38 13.03 -4.06
CA PHE A 150 -0.04 12.97 -5.48
C PHE A 150 -0.61 14.12 -6.31
N GLY A 151 -1.32 15.07 -5.70
CA GLY A 151 -1.92 16.23 -6.36
C GLY A 151 -3.25 15.94 -7.07
N ILE A 152 -3.88 14.80 -6.74
CA ILE A 152 -5.21 14.44 -7.22
C ILE A 152 -6.21 14.89 -6.15
N ASN A 153 -6.91 15.99 -6.45
CA ASN A 153 -7.87 16.61 -5.53
C ASN A 153 -9.32 16.33 -5.95
N ASP A 154 -10.27 16.77 -5.14
CA ASP A 154 -11.72 16.68 -5.37
C ASP A 154 -12.26 15.25 -5.46
N VAL A 155 -11.48 14.26 -5.04
CA VAL A 155 -11.90 12.86 -4.94
C VAL A 155 -12.45 12.62 -3.54
N GLY A 156 -13.58 11.92 -3.42
CA GLY A 156 -14.17 11.52 -2.15
C GLY A 156 -14.89 10.19 -2.25
N GLY A 157 -14.92 9.44 -1.15
CA GLY A 157 -15.65 8.17 -1.03
C GLY A 157 -14.84 7.13 -0.25
N TYR A 158 -15.48 6.03 0.11
CA TYR A 158 -14.88 4.96 0.91
C TYR A 158 -14.64 3.71 0.08
N LEU A 159 -13.40 3.23 0.07
CA LEU A 159 -12.97 2.08 -0.72
C LEU A 159 -12.88 0.81 0.14
N SER A 160 -13.67 -0.19 -0.22
CA SER A 160 -13.57 -1.55 0.30
C SER A 160 -13.08 -2.48 -0.81
N MET A 161 -11.99 -3.20 -0.57
CA MET A 161 -11.37 -4.06 -1.56
C MET A 161 -11.05 -5.42 -0.96
N LYS A 162 -11.25 -6.48 -1.75
CA LYS A 162 -10.65 -7.79 -1.52
C LYS A 162 -10.07 -8.26 -2.84
N GLY A 163 -8.77 -8.52 -2.88
CA GLY A 163 -8.14 -8.98 -4.10
C GLY A 163 -6.97 -9.90 -3.87
N THR A 164 -6.70 -10.73 -4.87
CA THR A 164 -5.55 -11.61 -4.97
C THR A 164 -4.81 -11.29 -6.27
N TYR A 165 -3.49 -11.36 -6.19
CA TYR A 165 -2.61 -11.43 -7.33
C TYR A 165 -1.77 -12.70 -7.18
N GLU A 166 -1.54 -13.37 -8.29
CA GLU A 166 -0.62 -14.50 -8.36
C GLU A 166 0.05 -14.56 -9.73
N GLU A 167 1.34 -14.88 -9.80
CA GLU A 167 2.00 -15.22 -11.06
C GLU A 167 2.25 -16.73 -11.12
N ARG A 168 1.60 -17.43 -12.07
CA ARG A 168 1.80 -18.86 -12.33
C ARG A 168 2.23 -19.06 -13.77
N GLU A 169 3.30 -19.81 -13.99
CA GLU A 169 3.76 -20.19 -15.34
C GLU A 169 3.95 -18.98 -16.29
N GLY A 170 4.44 -17.85 -15.75
CA GLY A 170 4.62 -16.60 -16.51
C GLY A 170 3.33 -15.83 -16.80
N LYS A 171 2.16 -16.32 -16.36
CA LYS A 171 0.88 -15.62 -16.46
C LYS A 171 0.55 -14.94 -15.13
N ARG A 172 0.11 -13.69 -15.22
CA ARG A 172 -0.43 -12.94 -14.08
C ARG A 172 -1.91 -13.28 -13.93
N ILE A 173 -2.35 -13.61 -12.74
CA ILE A 173 -3.73 -13.92 -12.39
C ILE A 173 -4.16 -12.89 -11.35
N VAL A 174 -5.25 -12.18 -11.61
CA VAL A 174 -5.79 -11.17 -10.68
C VAL A 174 -7.27 -11.43 -10.47
N GLN A 175 -7.66 -11.54 -9.21
CA GLN A 175 -9.07 -11.52 -8.81
C GLN A 175 -9.27 -10.39 -7.82
N ALA A 176 -10.15 -9.43 -8.10
CA ALA A 176 -10.45 -8.36 -7.16
C ALA A 176 -11.93 -8.02 -7.15
N LYS A 177 -12.46 -7.74 -5.97
CA LYS A 177 -13.74 -7.08 -5.77
C LYS A 177 -13.45 -5.74 -5.09
N ILE A 178 -13.87 -4.67 -5.73
CA ILE A 178 -13.67 -3.29 -5.30
C ILE A 178 -15.04 -2.66 -5.20
N ASP A 179 -15.40 -2.20 -4.01
CA ASP A 179 -16.57 -1.41 -3.71
C ASP A 179 -16.10 -0.01 -3.34
N TYR A 180 -16.65 1.01 -4.00
CA TYR A 180 -16.39 2.40 -3.74
C TYR A 180 -17.72 3.08 -3.42
N ASP A 181 -17.91 3.37 -2.14
CA ASP A 181 -19.14 3.93 -1.59
C ASP A 181 -19.07 5.46 -1.59
N GLU A 182 -20.17 6.08 -1.99
CA GLU A 182 -20.31 7.52 -2.17
C GLU A 182 -19.21 8.17 -3.03
N PRO A 183 -18.90 7.60 -4.23
CA PRO A 183 -17.86 8.14 -5.11
C PRO A 183 -18.18 9.58 -5.49
N CYS A 184 -17.22 10.46 -5.25
CA CYS A 184 -17.29 11.87 -5.61
C CYS A 184 -16.03 12.22 -6.39
N TYR A 185 -16.21 12.90 -7.52
CA TYR A 185 -15.12 13.57 -8.23
C TYR A 185 -15.63 14.83 -8.91
N LYS A 186 -15.14 16.00 -8.48
CA LYS A 186 -15.57 17.31 -8.98
C LYS A 186 -17.11 17.46 -8.94
N ASN A 187 -17.75 17.54 -10.11
CA ASN A 187 -19.19 17.71 -10.26
C ASN A 187 -19.96 16.38 -10.37
N MET A 188 -19.31 15.24 -10.12
CA MET A 188 -19.93 13.92 -10.14
C MET A 188 -20.06 13.40 -8.71
N LYS A 189 -21.26 12.90 -8.39
CA LYS A 189 -21.50 12.12 -7.18
C LYS A 189 -22.20 10.83 -7.58
N GLY A 190 -21.81 9.72 -7.01
CA GLY A 190 -22.53 8.46 -7.13
C GLY A 190 -22.84 7.89 -5.76
N LYS A 191 -23.71 6.89 -5.71
CA LYS A 191 -23.98 6.16 -4.47
C LYS A 191 -23.05 4.97 -4.29
N ASN A 192 -22.83 4.22 -5.36
CA ASN A 192 -22.00 3.02 -5.32
C ASN A 192 -21.36 2.74 -6.68
N LEU A 193 -20.04 2.55 -6.67
CA LEU A 193 -19.27 2.03 -7.79
C LEU A 193 -18.67 0.69 -7.37
N ARG A 194 -19.01 -0.39 -8.08
CA ARG A 194 -18.47 -1.71 -7.83
C ARG A 194 -17.75 -2.24 -9.07
N ALA A 195 -16.51 -2.67 -8.88
CA ALA A 195 -15.75 -3.40 -9.89
C ALA A 195 -15.44 -4.82 -9.39
N ILE A 196 -15.69 -5.82 -10.24
CA ILE A 196 -15.18 -7.17 -10.11
C ILE A 196 -14.17 -7.35 -11.25
N VAL A 197 -12.92 -7.58 -10.92
CA VAL A 197 -11.83 -7.74 -11.87
C VAL A 197 -11.37 -9.19 -11.82
N ASN A 198 -11.48 -9.88 -12.94
CA ASN A 198 -10.99 -11.24 -13.16
C ASN A 198 -10.05 -11.22 -14.37
N PHE A 199 -8.75 -11.37 -14.15
CA PHE A 199 -7.71 -11.36 -15.18
C PHE A 199 -7.04 -12.73 -15.25
N ASN A 200 -7.04 -13.33 -16.45
CA ASN A 200 -6.57 -14.71 -16.69
C ASN A 200 -7.25 -15.78 -15.81
N ILE A 201 -8.51 -15.55 -15.44
CA ILE A 201 -9.33 -16.54 -14.72
C ILE A 201 -10.31 -17.16 -15.71
N GLN A 202 -10.14 -18.45 -15.97
CA GLN A 202 -10.94 -19.16 -16.95
C GLN A 202 -12.40 -19.24 -16.50
N GLY A 203 -13.33 -18.83 -17.37
CA GLY A 203 -14.78 -18.90 -17.12
C GLY A 203 -15.34 -17.75 -16.26
N GLU A 204 -14.51 -16.82 -15.80
CA GLU A 204 -14.92 -15.69 -14.96
C GLU A 204 -14.80 -14.38 -15.74
N ASN A 205 -15.88 -13.58 -15.75
CA ASN A 205 -15.90 -12.29 -16.44
C ASN A 205 -15.55 -11.15 -15.47
N SER A 206 -15.00 -10.06 -16.00
CA SER A 206 -14.89 -8.81 -15.25
C SER A 206 -16.20 -8.00 -15.37
N HIS A 207 -16.60 -7.35 -14.29
CA HIS A 207 -17.85 -6.59 -14.20
C HIS A 207 -17.59 -5.20 -13.62
N LEU A 208 -18.19 -4.19 -14.21
CA LEU A 208 -18.25 -2.85 -13.63
C LEU A 208 -19.71 -2.43 -13.51
N VAL A 209 -20.10 -2.04 -12.30
CA VAL A 209 -21.44 -1.59 -11.95
C VAL A 209 -21.35 -0.20 -11.34
N ILE A 210 -22.13 0.74 -11.87
CA ILE A 210 -22.23 2.08 -11.30
C ILE A 210 -23.71 2.38 -11.03
N LYS A 211 -24.02 2.76 -9.78
CA LYS A 211 -25.38 3.01 -9.32
C LYS A 211 -25.57 4.45 -8.87
N ASP A 212 -26.73 5.00 -9.23
CA ASP A 212 -27.24 6.29 -8.79
C ASP A 212 -26.18 7.40 -8.93
N ILE A 213 -25.73 7.65 -10.16
CA ILE A 213 -24.79 8.75 -10.48
C ILE A 213 -25.60 10.03 -10.77
N ASP A 214 -25.25 11.10 -10.08
CA ASP A 214 -25.73 12.45 -10.28
C ASP A 214 -24.60 13.35 -10.81
N PHE A 215 -24.94 14.20 -11.79
CA PHE A 215 -24.06 15.20 -12.38
C PHE A 215 -24.57 16.60 -12.02
N LEU A 216 -23.78 17.37 -11.27
CA LEU A 216 -24.26 18.56 -10.56
C LEU A 216 -24.18 19.87 -11.36
N ASN A 217 -23.43 19.93 -12.47
CA ASN A 217 -23.29 21.16 -13.27
C ASN A 217 -23.23 20.84 -14.79
N THR A 218 -24.40 20.93 -15.44
CA THR A 218 -24.67 20.94 -16.90
C THR A 218 -24.22 19.75 -17.76
N HIS A 219 -24.90 19.62 -18.90
CA HIS A 219 -24.93 18.53 -19.88
C HIS A 219 -23.74 17.55 -19.88
N LEU A 220 -24.07 16.28 -19.64
CA LEU A 220 -23.18 15.17 -19.91
C LEU A 220 -23.08 14.98 -21.42
N ASP A 221 -22.15 15.68 -22.08
CA ASP A 221 -21.97 15.56 -23.53
C ASP A 221 -21.56 14.13 -23.93
N SER A 222 -20.75 13.46 -23.10
CA SER A 222 -20.45 12.03 -23.24
C SER A 222 -19.86 11.45 -21.94
N LEU A 223 -20.16 10.17 -21.67
CA LEU A 223 -19.49 9.37 -20.65
C LEU A 223 -18.57 8.36 -21.33
N ARG A 224 -17.25 8.51 -21.12
CA ARG A 224 -16.27 7.53 -21.58
C ARG A 224 -15.80 6.67 -20.41
N ILE A 225 -16.23 5.41 -20.39
CA ILE A 225 -15.66 4.41 -19.49
C ILE A 225 -14.53 3.72 -20.26
N SER A 226 -13.29 3.91 -19.80
CA SER A 226 -12.11 3.26 -20.37
C SER A 226 -11.60 2.21 -19.39
N ILE A 227 -11.79 0.94 -19.75
CA ILE A 227 -11.09 -0.17 -19.11
C ILE A 227 -9.75 -0.32 -19.83
N ILE A 228 -8.65 -0.05 -19.13
CA ILE A 228 -7.32 -0.37 -19.62
C ILE A 228 -7.07 -1.84 -19.29
N SER A 229 -7.16 -2.69 -20.30
CA SER A 229 -6.76 -4.10 -20.23
C SER A 229 -5.66 -4.35 -21.24
N ASP A 230 -4.64 -5.11 -20.85
CA ASP A 230 -3.56 -5.56 -21.74
C ASP A 230 -4.06 -6.61 -22.77
N THR A 231 -5.31 -7.06 -22.63
CA THR A 231 -6.01 -7.91 -23.60
C THR A 231 -7.00 -7.09 -24.42
N THR A 232 -7.06 -7.37 -25.72
CA THR A 232 -8.03 -6.77 -26.64
C THR A 232 -9.44 -7.05 -26.12
N ILE A 233 -10.12 -6.03 -25.60
CA ILE A 233 -11.51 -6.14 -25.17
C ILE A 233 -12.37 -6.33 -26.42
N LYS A 234 -12.94 -7.53 -26.59
CA LYS A 234 -13.61 -7.91 -27.84
C LYS A 234 -15.04 -7.43 -27.96
N SER A 235 -15.70 -7.03 -26.87
CA SER A 235 -17.01 -6.39 -26.93
C SER A 235 -17.40 -5.79 -25.58
N PHE A 236 -17.96 -4.58 -25.60
CA PHE A 236 -18.75 -4.04 -24.49
C PHE A 236 -20.23 -4.23 -24.79
N SER A 237 -21.01 -4.54 -23.77
CA SER A 237 -22.47 -4.46 -23.85
C SER A 237 -22.96 -3.52 -22.76
N PHE A 238 -23.71 -2.51 -23.17
CA PHE A 238 -24.37 -1.57 -22.28
C PHE A 238 -25.79 -2.07 -22.05
N LEU A 239 -26.16 -2.27 -20.79
CA LEU A 239 -27.55 -2.46 -20.41
C LEU A 239 -27.92 -1.29 -19.50
N SER A 240 -28.83 -0.44 -19.97
CA SER A 240 -29.45 0.58 -19.12
C SER A 240 -30.71 -0.01 -18.51
N GLN A 241 -30.74 -0.19 -17.19
CA GLN A 241 -31.94 -0.58 -16.45
C GLN A 241 -32.23 0.49 -15.39
N GLY A 242 -33.21 1.37 -15.66
CA GLY A 242 -33.52 2.48 -14.77
C GLY A 242 -32.37 3.52 -14.69
N LYS A 243 -31.98 3.92 -13.47
CA LYS A 243 -30.86 4.85 -13.19
C LYS A 243 -29.47 4.17 -13.17
N GLU A 244 -29.39 2.89 -13.50
CA GLU A 244 -28.17 2.09 -13.36
C GLU A 244 -27.49 1.86 -14.72
N ILE A 245 -26.17 2.00 -14.75
CA ILE A 245 -25.34 1.70 -15.93
C ILE A 245 -24.52 0.45 -15.66
N TYR A 246 -24.74 -0.58 -16.45
CA TYR A 246 -24.00 -1.84 -16.40
C TYR A 246 -23.02 -1.92 -17.56
N LEU A 247 -21.75 -2.22 -17.25
CA LEU A 247 -20.73 -2.47 -18.26
C LEU A 247 -20.16 -3.89 -18.10
N TYR A 248 -20.39 -4.68 -19.14
CA TYR A 248 -19.91 -6.06 -19.25
C TYR A 248 -18.76 -6.13 -20.24
N SER A 249 -17.67 -6.79 -19.84
CA SER A 249 -16.63 -7.26 -20.77
C SER A 249 -16.80 -8.77 -20.92
N LYS A 250 -16.88 -9.24 -22.17
CA LYS A 250 -16.71 -10.66 -22.53
C LYS A 250 -15.27 -10.96 -22.88
#